data_AF-A0A9P6QN39-F1
#
_entry.id   AF-A0A9P6QN39-F1
#
_cell.length_a   1.000
_cell.length_b   1.000
_cell.length_c   1.000
_cell.angle_alpha   90.00
_cell.angle_beta   90.00
_cell.angle_gamma   90.00
#
_symmetry.space_group_name_H-M   'P 1'
#
loop_
_entity.id
_entity.type
_entity.pdbx_description
1 polymer ?
#
loop_
_entity_poly.entity_id
_entity_poly.type
_entity_poly.pdbx_seq_one_letter_code
_entity_poly.pdbx_strand_id
1 'polypeptide(L)'
;VRENSPMIEMLYLQWGFYFNAAKTDFGSDDLSRVADFIDSNTLQDSTNINTRFAENTTLLLFLSRLMILSYCLKVPSCRQTFSSARWALLQVCPHMFKDVFVHLVVKLCDLMKGRALLESVLSSIVREEFESLRDMLAAHDYPNFSNDSKFMLVIDEAQILRDKNSTLFASSSIQGYPRPMLSPILHGFRTVGLRDELKIIYCGTGLSMRTLHWALSSGDGIKEYGSSTFPCK
;
A
#
# COMPACT_ATOMS: atom_id res chain seq x y z
N VAL A 1 -20.21 16.32 -2.88
CA VAL A 1 -19.36 15.64 -1.87
C VAL A 1 -19.16 14.24 -2.39
N ARG A 2 -17.97 13.91 -2.91
CA ARG A 2 -17.72 12.59 -3.54
C ARG A 2 -17.69 11.49 -2.48
N GLU A 3 -18.16 10.32 -2.86
CA GLU A 3 -18.47 9.13 -2.05
C GLU A 3 -17.24 8.40 -1.46
N ASN A 4 -16.20 9.10 -1.01
CA ASN A 4 -15.03 8.47 -0.36
C ASN A 4 -15.29 8.13 1.13
N SER A 5 -16.53 8.31 1.61
CA SER A 5 -16.95 8.19 3.02
C SER A 5 -16.71 6.80 3.63
N PRO A 6 -17.07 5.66 2.96
CA PRO A 6 -17.07 4.37 3.65
C PRO A 6 -15.67 3.84 4.00
N MET A 7 -14.69 4.03 3.10
CA MET A 7 -13.33 3.55 3.33
C MET A 7 -12.60 4.37 4.39
N ILE A 8 -12.82 5.69 4.38
CA ILE A 8 -12.30 6.58 5.41
C ILE A 8 -12.94 6.25 6.76
N GLU A 9 -14.27 6.07 6.82
CA GLU A 9 -14.96 5.64 8.04
C GLU A 9 -14.42 4.31 8.59
N MET A 10 -14.14 3.34 7.73
CA MET A 10 -13.51 2.08 8.13
C MET A 10 -12.13 2.29 8.74
N LEU A 11 -11.31 3.18 8.18
CA LEU A 11 -9.99 3.54 8.73
C LEU A 11 -10.07 4.35 10.03
N TYR A 12 -11.20 5.02 10.29
CA TYR A 12 -11.42 5.65 11.60
C TYR A 12 -11.64 4.60 12.69
N LEU A 13 -12.28 3.47 12.34
CA LEU A 13 -12.60 2.39 13.27
C LEU A 13 -11.49 1.35 13.39
N GLN A 14 -10.66 1.17 12.36
CA GLN A 14 -9.63 0.13 12.29
C GLN A 14 -8.28 0.72 11.90
N TRP A 15 -7.20 0.18 12.47
CA TRP A 15 -5.85 0.58 12.08
C TRP A 15 -5.56 0.15 10.64
N GLY A 16 -5.06 1.10 9.85
CA GLY A 16 -4.79 0.84 8.44
C GLY A 16 -4.15 1.99 7.71
N PHE A 17 -3.80 1.75 6.45
CA PHE A 17 -3.08 2.67 5.58
C PHE A 17 -3.98 3.12 4.44
N TYR A 18 -3.99 4.42 4.15
CA TYR A 18 -4.72 5.00 3.04
C TYR A 18 -3.74 5.56 2.01
N PHE A 19 -3.82 5.05 0.79
CA PHE A 19 -3.07 5.51 -0.36
C PHE A 19 -4.02 5.98 -1.43
N ASN A 20 -3.82 7.19 -1.94
CA ASN A 20 -4.61 7.72 -3.05
C ASN A 20 -3.74 7.80 -4.31
N ALA A 21 -4.19 7.19 -5.40
CA ALA A 21 -3.49 7.27 -6.68
C ALA A 21 -3.73 8.60 -7.43
N ALA A 22 -4.76 9.37 -7.06
CA ALA A 22 -5.06 10.66 -7.66
C ALA A 22 -4.23 11.80 -7.03
N LYS A 23 -3.93 12.85 -7.83
CA LYS A 23 -3.14 14.03 -7.41
C LYS A 23 -3.97 15.21 -6.87
N THR A 24 -5.30 15.10 -6.91
CA THR A 24 -6.20 16.25 -6.71
C THR A 24 -7.36 15.95 -5.76
N ASP A 25 -7.35 14.76 -5.15
CA ASP A 25 -8.38 14.34 -4.21
C ASP A 25 -7.79 14.26 -2.80
N PHE A 26 -8.61 13.93 -1.80
CA PHE A 26 -8.15 13.76 -0.42
C PHE A 26 -7.05 12.69 -0.32
N GLY A 27 -6.16 12.83 0.67
CA GLY A 27 -5.03 11.94 0.83
C GLY A 27 -3.71 12.56 0.45
N SER A 28 -2.65 11.77 0.60
CA SER A 28 -1.30 12.18 0.22
C SER A 28 -1.06 11.84 -1.23
N ASP A 29 -0.29 12.70 -1.90
CA ASP A 29 0.15 12.46 -3.28
C ASP A 29 1.25 11.39 -3.37
N ASP A 30 1.68 10.79 -2.26
CA ASP A 30 2.85 9.91 -2.17
C ASP A 30 2.78 8.71 -3.13
N LEU A 31 1.64 8.03 -3.22
CA LEU A 31 1.43 6.94 -4.18
C LEU A 31 1.48 7.43 -5.63
N SER A 32 0.89 8.59 -5.93
CA SER A 32 0.95 9.17 -7.28
C SER A 32 2.38 9.54 -7.68
N ARG A 33 3.18 10.07 -6.74
CA ARG A 33 4.60 10.40 -6.91
C ARG A 33 5.45 9.16 -7.13
N VAL A 34 5.16 8.10 -6.37
CA VAL A 34 5.77 6.78 -6.56
C VAL A 34 5.43 6.21 -7.93
N ALA A 35 4.16 6.30 -8.36
CA ALA A 35 3.75 5.84 -9.67
C ALA A 35 4.48 6.60 -10.80
N ASP A 36 4.61 7.92 -10.70
CA ASP A 36 5.38 8.72 -11.67
C ASP A 36 6.88 8.41 -11.64
N PHE A 37 7.43 8.11 -10.45
CA PHE A 37 8.82 7.68 -10.32
C PHE A 37 9.06 6.31 -10.97
N ILE A 38 8.15 5.35 -10.77
CA ILE A 38 8.18 4.05 -11.45
C ILE A 38 8.12 4.26 -12.96
N ASP A 39 7.14 5.02 -13.44
CA ASP A 39 6.91 5.33 -14.85
C ASP A 39 8.18 5.90 -15.52
N SER A 40 8.80 6.90 -14.88
CA SER A 40 9.99 7.58 -15.42
C SER A 40 11.25 6.72 -15.49
N ASN A 41 11.28 5.57 -14.78
CA ASN A 41 12.42 4.65 -14.73
C ASN A 41 12.09 3.28 -15.34
N THR A 42 10.91 3.14 -15.94
CA THR A 42 10.48 1.90 -16.60
C THR A 42 11.18 1.76 -17.96
N LEU A 43 11.75 0.58 -18.23
CA LEU A 43 12.45 0.26 -19.48
C LEU A 43 11.51 -0.51 -20.42
N GLN A 44 11.46 -0.15 -21.71
CA GLN A 44 10.49 -0.72 -22.67
C GLN A 44 10.58 -2.26 -22.79
N ASP A 45 11.79 -2.83 -22.79
CA ASP A 45 12.01 -4.26 -23.08
C ASP A 45 12.41 -5.10 -21.85
N SER A 46 12.09 -4.64 -20.63
CA SER A 46 12.58 -5.29 -19.41
C SER A 46 11.50 -5.46 -18.34
N THR A 47 10.41 -6.13 -18.70
CA THR A 47 9.24 -6.33 -17.83
C THR A 47 9.57 -6.88 -16.44
N ASN A 48 10.47 -7.86 -16.35
CA ASN A 48 10.90 -8.41 -15.05
C ASN A 48 11.68 -7.40 -14.19
N ILE A 49 12.55 -6.59 -14.80
CA ILE A 49 13.31 -5.55 -14.10
C ILE A 49 12.35 -4.46 -13.62
N ASN A 50 11.43 -4.03 -14.48
CA ASN A 50 10.40 -3.05 -14.14
C ASN A 50 9.51 -3.53 -12.99
N THR A 51 9.16 -4.82 -13.00
CA THR A 51 8.32 -5.45 -11.96
C THR A 51 9.02 -5.38 -10.61
N ARG A 52 10.27 -5.87 -10.52
CA ARG A 52 11.06 -5.78 -9.29
C ARG A 52 11.30 -4.35 -8.84
N PHE A 53 11.54 -3.43 -9.78
CA PHE A 53 11.73 -2.02 -9.47
C PHE A 53 10.46 -1.40 -8.87
N ALA A 54 9.30 -1.68 -9.45
CA ALA A 54 8.01 -1.21 -8.95
C ALA A 54 7.66 -1.83 -7.59
N GLU A 55 7.95 -3.12 -7.39
CA GLU A 55 7.78 -3.80 -6.11
C GLU A 55 8.66 -3.18 -5.02
N ASN A 56 9.96 -3.02 -5.29
CA ASN A 56 10.88 -2.36 -4.35
C ASN A 56 10.48 -0.92 -4.03
N THR A 57 10.03 -0.16 -5.04
CA THR A 57 9.57 1.21 -4.81
C THR A 57 8.30 1.23 -3.95
N THR A 58 7.42 0.24 -4.12
CA THR A 58 6.23 0.08 -3.28
C THR A 58 6.60 -0.28 -1.84
N LEU A 59 7.63 -1.11 -1.64
CA LEU A 59 8.15 -1.40 -0.30
C LEU A 59 8.65 -0.13 0.41
N LEU A 60 9.33 0.77 -0.31
CA LEU A 60 9.75 2.07 0.26
C LEU A 60 8.57 2.95 0.62
N LEU A 61 7.53 2.98 -0.24
CA LEU A 61 6.29 3.67 0.05
C LEU A 61 5.67 3.14 1.35
N PHE A 62 5.57 1.83 1.48
CA PHE A 62 4.99 1.24 2.67
C PHE A 62 5.84 1.50 3.92
N LEU A 63 7.15 1.30 3.81
CA LEU A 63 8.12 1.60 4.88
C LEU A 63 7.98 3.04 5.36
N SER A 64 7.82 4.01 4.46
CA SER A 64 7.62 5.40 4.84
C SER A 64 6.39 5.59 5.75
N ARG A 65 5.28 4.93 5.43
CA ARG A 65 4.05 4.97 6.24
C ARG A 65 4.21 4.27 7.58
N LEU A 66 4.90 3.13 7.60
CA LEU A 66 5.23 2.40 8.82
C LEU A 66 6.08 3.27 9.77
N MET A 67 7.15 3.87 9.25
CA MET A 67 8.04 4.74 10.04
C MET A 67 7.31 5.95 10.62
N ILE A 68 6.43 6.59 9.85
CA ILE A 68 5.65 7.74 10.34
C ILE A 68 4.68 7.31 11.44
N LEU A 69 3.96 6.21 11.25
CA LEU A 69 3.05 5.70 12.28
C LEU A 69 3.81 5.26 13.55
N SER A 70 4.91 4.52 13.39
CA SER A 70 5.84 4.13 14.46
C SER A 70 6.34 5.34 15.24
N TYR A 71 6.70 6.43 14.54
CA TYR A 71 7.06 7.69 15.18
C TYR A 71 5.90 8.28 15.98
N CYS A 72 4.70 8.39 15.41
CA CYS A 72 3.52 8.92 16.10
C CYS A 72 3.18 8.16 17.39
N LEU A 73 3.31 6.83 17.39
CA LEU A 73 3.07 5.99 18.56
C LEU A 73 4.15 6.13 19.64
N LYS A 74 5.38 6.49 19.24
CA LYS A 74 6.52 6.71 20.14
C LYS A 74 6.56 8.11 20.77
N VAL A 75 5.79 9.08 20.26
CA VAL A 75 5.76 10.44 20.83
C VAL A 75 5.28 10.37 22.29
N PRO A 76 6.05 10.93 23.25
CA PRO A 76 5.64 10.97 24.65
C PRO A 76 4.27 11.65 24.82
N SER A 77 3.43 11.11 25.71
CA SER A 77 2.06 11.60 25.96
C SER A 77 1.03 11.38 24.84
N CYS A 78 1.45 10.94 23.64
CA CYS A 78 0.50 10.57 22.57
C CYS A 78 -0.18 9.22 22.81
N ARG A 79 0.38 8.35 23.66
CA ARG A 79 -0.14 6.99 23.91
C ARG A 79 -1.63 6.93 24.28
N GLN A 80 -2.12 7.91 25.03
CA GLN A 80 -3.50 7.96 25.49
C GLN A 80 -4.44 8.68 24.50
N THR A 81 -3.88 9.37 23.51
CA THR A 81 -4.64 10.29 22.66
C THR A 81 -4.56 9.96 21.18
N PHE A 82 -3.54 9.23 20.73
CA PHE A 82 -3.39 8.78 19.36
C PHE A 82 -4.25 7.55 19.11
N SER A 83 -5.07 7.57 18.08
CA SER A 83 -6.03 6.51 17.75
C SER A 83 -6.04 6.24 16.26
N SER A 84 -6.68 5.16 15.83
CA SER A 84 -6.95 4.86 14.42
C SER A 84 -7.58 6.06 13.69
N ALA A 85 -8.53 6.75 14.32
CA ALA A 85 -9.16 7.96 13.78
C ALA A 85 -8.17 9.11 13.57
N ARG A 86 -7.25 9.35 14.51
CA ARG A 86 -6.21 10.39 14.33
C ARG A 86 -5.20 10.01 13.26
N TRP A 87 -4.87 8.73 13.17
CA TRP A 87 -4.03 8.20 12.11
C TRP A 87 -4.71 8.35 10.74
N ALA A 88 -5.98 7.99 10.61
CA ALA A 88 -6.76 8.18 9.38
C ALA A 88 -6.83 9.66 8.98
N LEU A 89 -7.09 10.57 9.93
CA LEU A 89 -7.12 12.01 9.66
C LEU A 89 -5.78 12.53 9.12
N LEU A 90 -4.66 12.08 9.69
CA LEU A 90 -3.33 12.45 9.22
C LEU A 90 -3.13 12.04 7.74
N GLN A 91 -3.60 10.84 7.37
CA GLN A 91 -3.45 10.31 6.01
C GLN A 91 -4.37 10.97 4.98
N VAL A 92 -5.58 11.36 5.37
CA VAL A 92 -6.62 11.97 4.50
C VAL A 92 -6.41 13.48 4.34
N CYS A 93 -5.88 14.16 5.37
CA CYS A 93 -5.62 15.60 5.36
C CYS A 93 -4.12 15.94 5.49
N PRO A 94 -3.22 15.34 4.69
CA PRO A 94 -1.79 15.43 4.94
C PRO A 94 -1.21 16.82 4.72
N HIS A 95 -1.85 17.66 3.89
CA HIS A 95 -1.41 19.04 3.66
C HIS A 95 -1.45 19.91 4.93
N MET A 96 -2.33 19.60 5.89
CA MET A 96 -2.33 20.25 7.21
C MET A 96 -1.02 20.00 7.99
N PHE A 97 -0.29 18.96 7.59
CA PHE A 97 0.95 18.50 8.21
C PHE A 97 2.14 18.54 7.23
N LYS A 98 2.09 19.45 6.25
CA LYS A 98 3.11 19.63 5.21
C LYS A 98 3.42 18.36 4.42
N ASP A 99 2.42 17.48 4.28
CA ASP A 99 2.50 16.20 3.59
C ASP A 99 3.80 15.42 3.88
N VAL A 100 3.99 15.12 5.16
CA VAL A 100 5.13 14.35 5.69
C VAL A 100 5.34 13.03 4.93
N PHE A 101 4.28 12.42 4.40
CA PHE A 101 4.32 11.18 3.64
C PHE A 101 5.08 11.34 2.32
N VAL A 102 4.68 12.33 1.49
CA VAL A 102 5.40 12.65 0.24
C VAL A 102 6.86 12.95 0.52
N HIS A 103 7.13 13.78 1.54
CA HIS A 103 8.49 14.17 1.87
C HIS A 103 9.39 13.00 2.27
N LEU A 104 8.86 12.05 3.05
CA LEU A 104 9.64 10.88 3.44
C LEU A 104 9.85 9.91 2.28
N VAL A 105 8.79 9.57 1.52
CA VAL A 105 8.95 8.59 0.42
C VAL A 105 9.89 9.10 -0.66
N VAL A 106 9.84 10.40 -0.99
CA VAL A 106 10.75 10.99 -1.99
C VAL A 106 12.20 10.87 -1.53
N LYS A 107 12.49 11.16 -0.26
CA LYS A 107 13.84 10.98 0.30
C LYS A 107 14.31 9.53 0.23
N LEU A 108 13.43 8.58 0.55
CA LEU A 108 13.77 7.15 0.46
C LEU A 108 14.03 6.72 -0.99
N CYS A 109 13.22 7.17 -1.94
CA CYS A 109 13.42 6.92 -3.37
C CYS A 109 14.73 7.53 -3.88
N ASP A 110 15.07 8.75 -3.45
CA ASP A 110 16.32 9.42 -3.84
C ASP A 110 17.57 8.70 -3.27
N LEU A 111 17.50 8.22 -2.03
CA LEU A 111 18.56 7.39 -1.44
C LEU A 111 18.76 6.07 -2.21
N MET A 112 17.68 5.54 -2.79
CA MET A 112 17.70 4.32 -3.58
C MET A 112 18.29 4.48 -4.97
N LYS A 113 18.13 5.65 -5.62
CA LYS A 113 18.75 5.93 -6.94
C LYS A 113 20.26 5.74 -6.98
N GLY A 114 20.93 5.81 -5.83
CA GLY A 114 22.38 5.61 -5.71
C GLY A 114 22.81 4.26 -5.11
N ARG A 115 21.88 3.35 -4.80
CA ARG A 115 22.19 2.10 -4.08
C ARG A 115 21.50 0.90 -4.70
N ALA A 116 22.28 -0.14 -5.01
CA ALA A 116 21.72 -1.46 -5.29
C ALA A 116 21.35 -2.13 -3.96
N LEU A 117 20.17 -1.82 -3.40
CA LEU A 117 19.63 -2.66 -2.34
C LEU A 117 19.11 -3.95 -2.96
N LEU A 118 19.53 -5.07 -2.38
CA LEU A 118 18.93 -6.37 -2.67
C LEU A 118 17.48 -6.35 -2.17
N GLU A 119 16.55 -6.78 -3.03
CA GLU A 119 15.11 -6.87 -2.75
C GLU A 119 14.81 -7.64 -1.45
N SER A 120 15.58 -8.69 -1.17
CA SER A 120 15.47 -9.47 0.07
C SER A 120 15.76 -8.64 1.31
N VAL A 121 16.77 -7.77 1.26
CA VAL A 121 17.14 -6.90 2.39
C VAL A 121 16.06 -5.88 2.65
N LEU A 122 15.55 -5.23 1.60
CA LEU A 122 14.47 -4.26 1.74
C LEU A 122 13.20 -4.92 2.30
N SER A 123 12.82 -6.07 1.76
CA SER A 123 11.66 -6.84 2.23
C SER A 123 11.78 -7.21 3.72
N SER A 124 12.97 -7.66 4.17
CA SER A 124 13.24 -7.92 5.59
C SER A 124 13.10 -6.67 6.46
N ILE A 125 13.65 -5.53 6.03
CA ILE A 125 13.54 -4.27 6.79
C ILE A 125 12.06 -3.83 6.92
N VAL A 126 11.29 -3.89 5.83
CA VAL A 126 9.87 -3.51 5.87
C VAL A 126 9.08 -4.49 6.75
N ARG A 127 9.41 -5.78 6.70
CA ARG A 127 8.82 -6.81 7.56
C ARG A 127 9.08 -6.55 9.03
N GLU A 128 10.34 -6.31 9.41
CA GLU A 128 10.73 -6.04 10.80
C GLU A 128 10.04 -4.80 11.36
N GLU A 129 9.95 -3.71 10.59
CA GLU A 129 9.23 -2.51 11.03
C GLU A 129 7.72 -2.76 11.13
N PHE A 130 7.15 -3.57 10.24
CA PHE A 130 5.73 -3.94 10.31
C PHE A 130 5.42 -4.79 11.55
N GLU A 131 6.25 -5.79 11.85
CA GLU A 131 6.12 -6.61 13.07
C GLU A 131 6.29 -5.77 14.33
N SER A 132 7.33 -4.92 14.38
CA SER A 132 7.55 -4.01 15.52
C SER A 132 6.36 -3.06 15.75
N LEU A 133 5.75 -2.56 14.67
CA LEU A 133 4.57 -1.73 14.75
C LEU A 133 3.36 -2.50 15.32
N ARG A 134 3.13 -3.74 14.85
CA ARG A 134 2.05 -4.61 15.36
C ARG A 134 2.23 -4.86 16.85
N ASP A 135 3.43 -5.27 17.25
CA ASP A 135 3.76 -5.53 18.65
C ASP A 135 3.55 -4.28 19.51
N MET A 136 3.88 -3.10 18.99
CA MET A 136 3.65 -1.85 19.68
C MET A 136 2.16 -1.57 19.90
N LEU A 137 1.32 -1.76 18.88
CA LEU A 137 -0.11 -1.54 19.02
C LEU A 137 -0.75 -2.54 19.99
N ALA A 138 -0.35 -3.81 19.92
CA ALA A 138 -0.88 -4.87 20.78
C ALA A 138 -0.42 -4.74 22.23
N ALA A 139 0.86 -4.47 22.48
CA ALA A 139 1.41 -4.35 23.84
C ALA A 139 0.89 -3.13 24.62
N HIS A 140 0.30 -2.15 23.94
CA HIS A 140 -0.20 -0.92 24.54
C HIS A 140 -1.74 -0.86 24.57
N ASP A 141 -2.42 -1.98 24.30
CA ASP A 141 -3.88 -2.11 24.34
C ASP A 141 -4.61 -1.01 23.56
N TYR A 142 -4.07 -0.60 22.41
CA TYR A 142 -4.76 0.39 21.58
C TYR A 142 -6.13 -0.18 21.16
N PRO A 143 -7.20 0.65 21.19
CA PRO A 143 -8.52 0.18 20.86
C PRO A 143 -8.55 -0.37 19.43
N ASN A 144 -9.34 -1.43 19.25
CA ASN A 144 -9.55 -2.11 17.96
C ASN A 144 -8.27 -2.71 17.35
N PHE A 145 -7.28 -3.06 18.17
CA PHE A 145 -6.11 -3.82 17.74
C PHE A 145 -5.75 -4.93 18.73
N SER A 146 -5.43 -6.10 18.20
CA SER A 146 -4.98 -7.30 18.90
C SER A 146 -3.94 -8.01 18.04
N ASN A 147 -3.25 -9.01 18.59
CA ASN A 147 -2.28 -9.81 17.83
C ASN A 147 -2.87 -10.48 16.57
N ASP A 148 -4.17 -10.80 16.59
CA ASP A 148 -4.89 -11.40 15.46
C ASP A 148 -5.52 -10.35 14.52
N SER A 149 -5.42 -9.06 14.86
CA SER A 149 -6.00 -7.98 14.06
C SER A 149 -5.26 -7.80 12.75
N LYS A 150 -6.01 -7.61 11.66
CA LYS A 150 -5.46 -7.33 10.34
C LYS A 150 -5.37 -5.82 10.14
N PHE A 151 -4.24 -5.34 9.62
CA PHE A 151 -4.16 -3.97 9.16
C PHE A 151 -4.95 -3.83 7.85
N MET A 152 -5.74 -2.77 7.76
CA MET A 152 -6.39 -2.42 6.50
C MET A 152 -5.41 -1.67 5.60
N LEU A 153 -5.44 -1.91 4.30
CA LEU A 153 -4.68 -1.15 3.33
C LEU A 153 -5.62 -0.76 2.20
N VAL A 154 -5.95 0.52 2.11
CA VAL A 154 -6.85 1.08 1.10
C VAL A 154 -6.01 1.72 0.00
N ILE A 155 -6.22 1.29 -1.24
CA ILE A 155 -5.71 1.93 -2.45
C ILE A 155 -6.89 2.55 -3.18
N ASP A 156 -7.04 3.86 -3.02
CA ASP A 156 -8.09 4.63 -3.67
C ASP A 156 -7.68 5.08 -5.07
N GLU A 157 -8.68 5.32 -5.91
CA GLU A 157 -8.50 5.68 -7.33
C GLU A 157 -7.58 4.70 -8.10
N ALA A 158 -7.64 3.42 -7.74
CA ALA A 158 -6.73 2.38 -8.22
C ALA A 158 -6.79 2.16 -9.74
N GLN A 159 -7.86 2.60 -10.41
CA GLN A 159 -7.97 2.58 -11.86
C GLN A 159 -6.85 3.40 -12.54
N ILE A 160 -6.34 4.44 -11.88
CA ILE A 160 -5.22 5.26 -12.42
C ILE A 160 -3.97 4.40 -12.60
N LEU A 161 -3.66 3.56 -11.60
CA LEU A 161 -2.51 2.64 -11.65
C LEU A 161 -2.76 1.47 -12.61
N ARG A 162 -4.02 1.08 -12.81
CA ARG A 162 -4.39 0.08 -13.81
C ARG A 162 -4.17 0.60 -15.23
N ASP A 163 -4.46 1.86 -15.47
CA ASP A 163 -4.37 2.45 -16.82
C ASP A 163 -2.94 2.83 -17.20
N LYS A 164 -2.03 2.93 -16.22
CA LYS A 164 -0.60 3.13 -16.46
C LYS A 164 0.11 1.85 -16.90
N ASN A 165 0.83 1.95 -18.03
CA ASN A 165 1.84 0.99 -18.47
C ASN A 165 1.35 -0.46 -18.51
N SER A 166 0.21 -0.68 -19.19
CA SER A 166 -0.50 -1.96 -19.21
C SER A 166 0.30 -3.17 -19.72
N THR A 167 1.43 -2.95 -20.39
CA THR A 167 2.28 -3.99 -20.99
C THR A 167 3.70 -4.05 -20.45
N LEU A 168 4.09 -3.16 -19.53
CA LEU A 168 5.50 -3.00 -19.14
C LEU A 168 5.88 -3.75 -17.86
N PHE A 169 4.93 -4.45 -17.23
CA PHE A 169 5.18 -5.27 -16.04
C PHE A 169 4.79 -6.73 -16.30
N ALA A 170 5.43 -7.63 -15.57
CA ALA A 170 5.20 -9.07 -15.67
C ALA A 170 4.13 -9.52 -14.67
N SER A 171 3.40 -10.57 -15.01
CA SER A 171 2.52 -11.26 -14.06
C SER A 171 3.33 -12.17 -13.16
N SER A 172 3.10 -12.08 -11.84
CA SER A 172 3.66 -13.01 -10.86
C SER A 172 3.08 -14.43 -10.97
N SER A 173 1.86 -14.56 -11.51
CA SER A 173 1.14 -15.85 -11.63
C SER A 173 1.21 -16.53 -13.01
N ILE A 174 1.53 -15.81 -14.08
CA ILE A 174 1.50 -16.33 -15.46
C ILE A 174 2.70 -15.79 -16.21
N GLN A 175 3.69 -16.65 -16.45
CA GLN A 175 4.92 -16.24 -17.13
C GLN A 175 4.63 -15.65 -18.52
N GLY A 176 5.27 -14.52 -18.83
CA GLY A 176 5.12 -13.83 -20.11
C GLY A 176 3.81 -13.05 -20.27
N TYR A 177 2.89 -13.07 -19.31
CA TYR A 177 1.65 -12.30 -19.40
C TYR A 177 1.87 -10.86 -18.89
N PRO A 178 1.62 -9.83 -19.71
CA PRO A 178 1.76 -8.45 -19.31
C PRO A 178 0.75 -8.03 -18.24
N ARG A 179 1.16 -7.12 -17.37
CA ARG A 179 0.32 -6.52 -16.33
C ARG A 179 0.51 -5.00 -16.29
N PRO A 180 -0.54 -4.28 -15.84
CA PRO A 180 -0.41 -2.86 -15.54
C PRO A 180 0.34 -2.62 -14.22
N MET A 181 0.73 -1.37 -13.99
CA MET A 181 1.49 -0.93 -12.80
C MET A 181 0.82 -1.28 -11.48
N LEU A 182 -0.51 -1.31 -11.43
CA LEU A 182 -1.25 -1.76 -10.24
C LEU A 182 -0.83 -3.16 -9.78
N SER A 183 -0.42 -4.06 -10.67
CA SER A 183 0.00 -5.43 -10.33
C SER A 183 1.23 -5.49 -9.42
N PRO A 184 2.41 -4.96 -9.82
CA PRO A 184 3.57 -4.97 -8.95
C PRO A 184 3.37 -4.14 -7.68
N ILE A 185 2.54 -3.08 -7.71
CA ILE A 185 2.19 -2.33 -6.48
C ILE A 185 1.43 -3.21 -5.49
N LEU A 186 0.38 -3.92 -5.95
CA LEU A 186 -0.33 -4.85 -5.08
C LEU A 186 0.57 -5.99 -4.59
N HIS A 187 1.51 -6.45 -5.42
CA HIS A 187 2.45 -7.49 -5.04
C HIS A 187 3.39 -7.01 -3.93
N GLY A 188 4.00 -5.82 -4.09
CA GLY A 188 4.91 -5.24 -3.10
C GLY A 188 4.27 -5.03 -1.73
N PHE A 189 2.99 -4.67 -1.64
CA PHE A 189 2.30 -4.63 -0.34
C PHE A 189 2.08 -6.02 0.27
N ARG A 190 1.74 -7.01 -0.56
CA ARG A 190 1.45 -8.38 -0.08
C ARG A 190 2.67 -9.14 0.37
N THR A 191 3.86 -8.83 -0.15
CA THR A 191 5.09 -9.53 0.23
C THR A 191 5.54 -9.22 1.65
N VAL A 192 5.06 -8.12 2.25
CA VAL A 192 5.40 -7.71 3.62
C VAL A 192 4.59 -8.45 4.68
N GLY A 193 3.32 -8.73 4.42
CA GLY A 193 2.46 -9.48 5.33
C GLY A 193 2.58 -10.98 5.10
N LEU A 194 2.52 -11.79 6.16
CA LEU A 194 2.01 -13.15 6.00
C LEU A 194 0.57 -13.05 5.44
N ARG A 195 0.11 -14.08 4.73
CA ARG A 195 -1.14 -14.10 3.94
C ARG A 195 -2.41 -13.63 4.66
N ASP A 196 -2.36 -13.39 5.97
CA ASP A 196 -3.47 -12.98 6.80
C ASP A 196 -3.30 -11.67 7.60
N GLU A 197 -2.19 -10.94 7.52
CA GLU A 197 -1.99 -9.76 8.37
C GLU A 197 -2.43 -8.43 7.71
N LEU A 198 -2.57 -8.42 6.39
CA LEU A 198 -2.99 -7.27 5.60
C LEU A 198 -4.29 -7.56 4.86
N LYS A 199 -5.29 -6.69 5.03
CA LYS A 199 -6.51 -6.68 4.22
C LYS A 199 -6.41 -5.54 3.21
N ILE A 200 -6.09 -5.88 1.96
CA ILE A 200 -5.98 -4.90 0.88
C ILE A 200 -7.35 -4.68 0.24
N ILE A 201 -7.78 -3.42 0.20
CA ILE A 201 -8.97 -2.94 -0.47
C ILE A 201 -8.50 -1.97 -1.56
N TYR A 202 -8.91 -2.19 -2.80
CA TYR A 202 -8.65 -1.25 -3.89
C TYR A 202 -9.99 -0.79 -4.46
N CYS A 203 -10.16 0.53 -4.55
CA CYS A 203 -11.41 1.17 -4.96
C CYS A 203 -11.15 2.26 -6.00
N GLY A 204 -12.23 2.82 -6.53
CA GLY A 204 -12.20 3.83 -7.58
C GLY A 204 -13.13 3.50 -8.75
N THR A 205 -13.36 4.49 -9.60
CA THR A 205 -14.33 4.37 -10.69
C THR A 205 -13.80 3.54 -11.85
N GLY A 206 -14.66 2.70 -12.44
CA GLY A 206 -14.31 1.95 -13.64
C GLY A 206 -13.44 0.71 -13.42
N LEU A 207 -13.18 0.27 -12.18
CA LEU A 207 -12.59 -1.04 -11.91
C LEU A 207 -13.52 -2.16 -12.39
N SER A 208 -13.01 -3.04 -13.25
CA SER A 208 -13.80 -4.13 -13.84
C SER A 208 -13.68 -5.44 -13.06
N MET A 209 -14.62 -6.37 -13.24
CA MET A 209 -14.49 -7.75 -12.72
C MET A 209 -13.20 -8.43 -13.18
N ARG A 210 -12.73 -8.13 -14.40
CA ARG A 210 -11.43 -8.61 -14.89
C ARG A 210 -10.28 -8.05 -14.05
N THR A 211 -10.36 -6.77 -13.69
CA THR A 211 -9.39 -6.11 -12.80
C THR A 211 -9.34 -6.80 -11.45
N LEU A 212 -10.51 -7.09 -10.85
CA LEU A 212 -10.60 -7.82 -9.58
C LEU A 212 -9.94 -9.22 -9.68
N HIS A 213 -10.24 -9.97 -10.75
CA HIS A 213 -9.75 -11.34 -10.91
C HIS A 213 -8.23 -11.43 -11.00
N TRP A 214 -7.59 -10.60 -11.83
CA TRP A 214 -6.13 -10.65 -11.92
C TRP A 214 -5.45 -9.98 -10.72
N ALA A 215 -6.04 -8.94 -10.12
CA ALA A 215 -5.50 -8.31 -8.93
C ALA A 215 -5.45 -9.27 -7.72
N LEU A 216 -6.39 -10.21 -7.61
CA LEU A 216 -6.31 -11.33 -6.68
C LEU A 216 -5.13 -12.26 -7.02
N SER A 217 -5.00 -12.64 -8.30
CA SER A 217 -3.91 -13.51 -8.77
C SER A 217 -2.50 -12.88 -8.71
N SER A 218 -2.38 -11.56 -8.58
CA SER A 218 -1.09 -10.86 -8.50
C SER A 218 -0.39 -11.01 -7.13
N GLY A 219 -0.95 -11.78 -6.20
CA GLY A 219 -0.32 -12.11 -4.93
C GLY A 219 -0.86 -13.37 -4.24
N ASP A 220 -2.08 -13.82 -4.61
CA ASP A 220 -2.50 -15.18 -4.31
C ASP A 220 -1.87 -16.11 -5.35
N GLY A 221 -0.81 -16.82 -4.97
CA GLY A 221 -0.54 -18.12 -5.58
C GLY A 221 -1.86 -18.91 -5.54
N ILE A 222 -2.45 -19.07 -6.72
CA ILE A 222 -3.72 -19.72 -7.07
C ILE A 222 -4.55 -20.12 -5.84
N LYS A 223 -5.58 -19.33 -5.50
CA LYS A 223 -6.76 -19.94 -4.89
C LYS A 223 -7.40 -20.81 -5.96
N GLU A 224 -7.38 -22.13 -5.74
CA GLU A 224 -8.27 -23.02 -6.47
C GLU A 224 -9.70 -22.45 -6.41
N TYR A 225 -10.37 -22.47 -7.56
CA TYR A 225 -11.75 -22.06 -7.73
C TYR A 225 -12.63 -22.68 -6.64
N GLY A 226 -13.03 -21.91 -5.62
CA GLY A 226 -13.88 -22.46 -4.57
C GLY A 226 -13.98 -21.72 -3.25
N SER A 227 -13.93 -20.39 -3.21
CA SER A 227 -14.26 -19.66 -1.96
C SER A 227 -14.94 -18.32 -2.24
N SER A 228 -16.26 -18.44 -2.31
CA SER A 228 -17.31 -17.46 -1.93
C SER A 228 -17.19 -16.02 -2.46
N THR A 229 -17.81 -15.82 -3.61
CA THR A 229 -18.57 -14.60 -3.92
C THR A 229 -19.56 -14.29 -2.78
N PHE A 230 -19.66 -13.02 -2.41
CA PHE A 230 -20.74 -12.50 -1.58
C PHE A 230 -22.10 -12.84 -2.22
N PRO A 231 -23.06 -13.44 -1.50
CA PRO A 231 -24.43 -13.41 -1.94
C PRO A 231 -24.99 -12.01 -1.64
N CYS A 232 -25.37 -11.28 -2.69
CA CYS A 232 -26.38 -10.23 -2.54
C CYS A 232 -27.73 -10.91 -2.27
N LYS A 233 -28.26 -10.73 -1.06
CA LYS A 233 -29.69 -10.60 -0.79
C LYS A 233 -29.88 -9.59 0.32
#